data_AF-A0A3C0BGT2-F1
#
_entry.id   AF-A0A3C0BGT2-F1
#
_cell.length_a   1.000
_cell.length_b   1.000
_cell.length_c   1.000
_cell.angle_alpha   90.00
_cell.angle_beta   90.00
_cell.angle_gamma   90.00
#
_symmetry.space_group_name_H-M   'P 1'
#
loop_
_entity.id
_entity.type
_entity.pdbx_description
1 polymer ?
#
loop_
_entity_poly.entity_id
_entity_poly.type
_entity_poly.pdbx_seq_one_letter_code
_entity_poly.pdbx_strand_id
1 'polypeptide(L)' 'MSLGVLYKCQKRLERQRRNSLLIQAEAELLPFRSNSFDVAHSAGDFNFYNDKRKAVKEMIRAAKPGTK' A
#
# COMPACT_ATOMS: atom_id res chain seq x y z
N MET A 1 -4.37 0.90 -10.18
CA MET A 1 -5.43 -0.07 -9.83
C MET A 1 -6.79 0.47 -10.24
N SER A 2 -7.69 -0.37 -10.75
CA SER A 2 -9.07 0.03 -11.07
C SER A 2 -10.01 -0.11 -9.87
N LEU A 3 -11.08 0.70 -9.83
CA LEU A 3 -12.13 0.64 -8.80
C LEU A 3 -12.76 -0.75 -8.65
N GLY A 4 -12.88 -1.50 -9.75
CA GLY A 4 -13.43 -2.85 -9.74
C GLY A 4 -12.60 -3.86 -8.94
N VAL A 5 -11.27 -3.71 -8.92
CA VAL A 5 -10.39 -4.55 -8.09
C VAL A 5 -10.53 -4.18 -6.62
N LEU A 6 -10.62 -2.88 -6.31
CA LEU A 6 -10.79 -2.39 -4.94
C LEU A 6 -12.07 -2.93 -4.31
N TYR A 7 -13.18 -2.91 -5.05
CA TYR A 7 -14.46 -3.43 -4.59
C TYR A 7 -14.43 -4.94 -4.27
N LYS A 8 -13.73 -5.73 -5.09
CA LYS A 8 -13.53 -7.17 -4.84
C LYS A 8 -12.70 -7.40 -3.57
N CYS A 9 -11.64 -6.62 -3.37
CA CYS A 9 -10.82 -6.69 -2.15
C CYS A 9 -11.65 -6.32 -0.91
N GLN A 10 -12.47 -5.28 -0.98
CA GLN A 10 -13.32 -4.84 0.12
C GLN A 10 -14.25 -5.97 0.58
N LYS A 11 -14.98 -6.59 -0.36
CA LYS A 11 -15.85 -7.73 -0.07
C LYS A 11 -15.13 -8.91 0.58
N ARG A 12 -13.85 -9.11 0.28
CA ARG A 12 -13.04 -10.17 0.90
C ARG A 12 -12.63 -9.81 2.33
N LEU A 13 -12.24 -8.56 2.56
CA LEU A 13 -11.84 -8.07 3.88
C LEU A 13 -13.02 -8.05 4.86
N GLU A 14 -14.20 -7.63 4.41
CA GLU A 14 -15.44 -7.66 5.20
C GLU A 14 -15.74 -9.07 5.76
N ARG A 15 -15.46 -10.12 4.96
CA ARG A 15 -15.64 -11.52 5.38
C ARG A 15 -14.58 -11.99 6.38
N GLN A 16 -13.37 -11.42 6.34
CA GLN A 16 -12.25 -11.86 7.18
C GLN A 16 -12.25 -11.22 8.58
N ARG A 17 -13.14 -10.24 8.85
CA ARG A 17 -13.29 -9.57 10.15
C ARG A 17 -11.98 -9.06 10.76
N ARG A 18 -11.02 -8.66 9.92
CA ARG A 18 -9.77 -8.02 10.34
C ARG A 18 -9.91 -6.51 10.27
N ASN A 19 -9.35 -5.79 11.23
CA ASN A 19 -9.22 -4.33 11.18
C ASN A 19 -8.31 -3.95 10.00
N SER A 20 -8.93 -3.66 8.86
CA SER A 20 -8.25 -3.46 7.59
C SER A 20 -8.77 -2.20 6.94
N LEU A 21 -7.87 -1.42 6.34
CA LEU A 21 -8.21 -0.22 5.59
C LEU A 21 -7.79 -0.42 4.14
N LEU A 22 -8.70 -0.12 3.21
CA LEU A 22 -8.41 -0.05 1.78
C LEU A 22 -8.38 1.40 1.35
N ILE A 23 -7.34 1.78 0.62
CA ILE A 23 -7.17 3.13 0.08
C ILE A 23 -6.79 3.03 -1.39
N GLN A 24 -7.38 3.90 -2.21
CA GLN A 24 -6.91 4.15 -3.56
C GLN A 24 -5.95 5.35 -3.53
N ALA A 25 -4.68 5.10 -3.86
CA ALA A 25 -3.64 6.11 -3.88
C ALA A 25 -2.56 5.75 -4.91
N GLU A 26 -1.73 6.74 -5.26
CA GLU A 26 -0.51 6.52 -6.05
C GLU A 26 0.59 5.96 -5.15
N ALA A 27 1.38 5.01 -5.65
CA ALA A 27 2.46 4.41 -4.87
C ALA A 27 3.60 5.41 -4.60
N GLU A 28 3.74 6.40 -5.48
CA GLU A 28 4.69 7.49 -5.43
C GLU A 28 4.29 8.62 -4.46
N LEU A 29 3.08 8.58 -3.87
CA LEU A 29 2.63 9.54 -2.87
C LEU A 29 1.56 8.91 -1.96
N LEU A 30 2.02 8.15 -0.98
CA LEU A 30 1.13 7.48 -0.04
C LEU A 30 0.52 8.49 0.96
N PRO A 31 -0.80 8.43 1.25
CA PRO A 31 -1.48 9.34 2.17
C PRO A 31 -1.25 8.98 3.64
N PHE A 32 -0.01 8.64 4.00
CA PHE A 32 0.40 8.26 5.34
C PHE A 32 1.60 9.09 5.80
N ARG A 33 1.70 9.31 7.12
CA ARG A 33 2.88 9.95 7.71
C ARG A 33 4.08 9.02 7.66
N SER A 34 5.27 9.58 7.82
CA SER A 34 6.47 8.76 7.92
C SER A 34 6.41 7.85 9.16
N ASN A 35 7.03 6.67 9.10
CA ASN A 35 7.09 5.72 10.22
C ASN A 35 5.71 5.25 10.76
N SER A 36 4.71 5.15 9.89
CA SER A 36 3.35 4.71 10.25
C SER A 36 3.20 3.20 10.30
N PHE A 37 4.04 2.43 9.60
CA PHE A 37 3.88 0.98 9.45
C PHE A 37 5.07 0.19 9.99
N ASP A 38 4.78 -0.93 10.66
CA ASP A 38 5.78 -1.89 11.15
C ASP A 38 6.29 -2.83 10.04
N VAL A 39 5.54 -3.00 8.95
CA VAL A 39 5.93 -3.80 7.78
C VAL A 39 5.29 -3.17 6.54
N ALA A 40 6.06 -3.02 5.47
CA ALA A 40 5.57 -2.53 4.18
C ALA A 40 5.85 -3.56 3.08
N HIS A 41 4.80 -4.09 2.46
CA HIS A 41 4.91 -5.10 1.40
C HIS A 41 4.17 -4.66 0.14
N SER A 42 4.80 -4.87 -1.01
CA SER A 42 4.17 -4.72 -2.33
C SER A 42 4.10 -6.10 -3.00
N ALA A 43 2.89 -6.50 -3.39
CA ALA A 43 2.66 -7.77 -4.09
C ALA A 43 2.37 -7.47 -5.57
N GLY A 44 3.25 -7.94 -6.46
CA GLY A 44 2.94 -8.13 -7.89
C GLY A 44 3.16 -6.95 -8.84
N ASP A 45 3.29 -5.70 -8.37
CA ASP A 45 3.13 -4.54 -9.27
C ASP A 45 4.31 -3.55 -9.33
N PHE A 46 5.50 -3.92 -8.87
CA PHE A 46 6.68 -3.05 -9.01
C PHE A 46 6.95 -2.60 -10.46
N ASN A 47 6.50 -3.38 -11.45
CA ASN A 47 6.67 -3.06 -12.86
C ASN A 47 5.67 -2.03 -13.40
N PHE A 48 4.58 -1.75 -12.68
CA PHE A 48 3.52 -0.84 -13.10
C PHE A 48 3.59 0.54 -12.44
N TYR A 49 4.57 0.79 -11.57
CA TYR A 49 4.82 2.13 -11.06
C TYR A 49 5.38 3.04 -12.16
N ASN A 50 4.85 4.25 -12.23
CA ASN A 50 5.31 5.26 -13.17
C ASN A 50 6.75 5.67 -12.81
N ASP A 51 7.02 5.84 -11.50
CA ASP A 51 8.36 6.00 -10.96
C ASP A 51 8.62 5.00 -9.84
N LYS A 52 9.25 3.87 -10.22
CA LYS A 52 9.60 2.79 -9.30
C LYS A 52 10.48 3.28 -8.14
N ARG A 53 11.42 4.20 -8.38
CA ARG A 53 12.34 4.67 -7.32
C ARG A 53 11.58 5.52 -6.32
N LYS A 54 10.70 6.40 -6.80
CA LYS A 54 9.86 7.23 -5.93
C LYS A 54 8.87 6.39 -5.13
N ALA A 55 8.24 5.39 -5.75
CA ALA A 55 7.36 4.46 -5.06
C ALA A 55 8.09 3.69 -3.94
N VAL A 56 9.29 3.14 -4.20
CA VAL A 56 10.11 2.48 -3.17
C VAL A 56 10.46 3.46 -2.04
N LYS A 57 10.90 4.68 -2.37
CA LYS A 57 11.23 5.70 -1.36
C LYS A 57 10.03 6.04 -0.48
N GLU A 58 8.84 6.15 -1.07
CA GLU A 58 7.62 6.42 -0.32
C GLU A 58 7.21 5.26 0.59
N MET A 59 7.35 4.03 0.13
CA MET A 59 7.15 2.86 0.99
C MET A 59 8.13 2.85 2.18
N ILE A 60 9.42 3.12 1.94
CA ILE A 60 10.44 3.22 2.98
C ILE A 60 10.12 4.37 3.94
N ARG A 61 9.68 5.53 3.43
CA ARG A 61 9.29 6.68 4.25
C ARG A 61 8.15 6.32 5.20
N ALA A 62 7.14 5.61 4.70
CA ALA A 62 5.96 5.24 5.47
C ALA A 62 6.26 4.13 6.50
N ALA A 63 7.29 3.30 6.28
CA ALA A 63 7.70 2.26 7.21
C ALA A 63 8.58 2.81 8.34
N LYS A 64 8.52 2.21 9.54
CA LYS A 64 9.38 2.59 10.68
C LYS A 64 10.84 2.20 10.41
N PRO A 65 11.85 2.85 11.02
CA PRO A 65 13.25 2.45 10.84
C PRO A 65 13.47 1.02 11.37
N GLY A 66 14.26 0.20 10.65
CA GLY A 66 14.56 -1.19 11.06
C GLY A 66 13.45 -2.21 10.74
N THR A 67 12.43 -1.80 9.98
CA THR A 67 11.39 -2.70 9.47
C THR A 67 11.90 -3.56 8.31
N LYS A 68 11.29 -4.74 8.14
CA LYS A 68 11.63 -5.72 7.10
C LYS A 68 10.73 -5.55 5.87
#